data_AF-A0A7S0YVA4-F1
#
_entry.id   AF-A0A7S0YVA4-F1
#
_cell.length_a   1.000
_cell.length_b   1.000
_cell.length_c   1.000
_cell.angle_alpha   90.00
_cell.angle_beta   90.00
_cell.angle_gamma   90.00
#
_symmetry.space_group_name_H-M   'P 1'
#
loop_
_entity.id
_entity.type
_entity.pdbx_description
1 polymer ?
#
loop_
_entity_poly.entity_id
_entity_poly.type
_entity_poly.pdbx_seq_one_letter_code
_entity_poly.pdbx_strand_id
1 'polypeptide(L)'
;RGWRQYCGTIEAPSNPRAENVLFVPVCRQVPKIRIATKRAQDYVSMRIQVEIDTWASDSKYPQGHYLKTLGPVGDIEVESTVILLENDICIRPFPPKVLKCLPPVGPNGEWDPTEKDVQGRVDFRGGGYRVFSVDPPGCKDIDDALHVRRLGPGRTEVGVHIADVTHFVAPGNACDDEARFRGTSVYLVQRRIDMLPSLLTTDLCSLVGNKERLAFSCVWVLDDDAKIIDVRYHKSV
;
A
#
# COMPACT_ATOMS: atom_id res chain seq x y z
N ARG A 1 11.09 -10.46 24.01
CA ARG A 1 9.75 -11.10 23.91
C ARG A 1 9.09 -10.53 22.66
N GLY A 2 8.51 -11.36 21.79
CA GLY A 2 7.84 -10.90 20.56
C GLY A 2 6.36 -10.56 20.78
N TRP A 3 6.06 -9.82 21.85
CA TRP A 3 4.68 -9.38 22.11
C TRP A 3 4.34 -8.20 21.21
N ARG A 4 3.08 -8.18 20.77
CA ARG A 4 2.52 -7.11 19.95
C ARG A 4 1.15 -6.74 20.47
N GLN A 5 0.50 -5.82 19.78
CA GLN A 5 -0.87 -5.42 20.08
C GLN A 5 -1.82 -6.45 19.48
N TYR A 6 -2.75 -6.96 20.28
CA TYR A 6 -3.72 -7.98 19.86
C TYR A 6 -5.11 -7.38 19.77
N CYS A 7 -5.86 -7.75 18.73
CA CYS A 7 -7.25 -7.43 18.55
C CYS A 7 -8.13 -8.58 19.04
N GLY A 8 -9.31 -8.25 19.57
CA GLY A 8 -10.18 -9.24 20.19
C GLY A 8 -11.44 -8.63 20.78
N THR A 9 -12.12 -9.43 21.59
CA THR A 9 -13.31 -9.03 22.36
C THR A 9 -13.10 -9.37 23.82
N ILE A 10 -13.99 -8.92 24.69
CA ILE A 10 -14.01 -9.38 26.08
C ILE A 10 -15.13 -10.39 26.28
N GLU A 11 -14.93 -11.31 27.22
CA GLU A 11 -16.02 -12.18 27.68
C GLU A 11 -16.99 -11.37 28.52
N ALA A 12 -18.29 -11.59 28.31
CA ALA A 12 -19.33 -10.95 29.10
C ALA A 12 -19.11 -11.29 30.60
N PRO A 13 -18.89 -10.30 31.46
CA PRO A 13 -18.61 -10.56 32.86
C PRO A 13 -19.87 -11.09 33.55
N SER A 14 -19.75 -12.15 34.35
CA SER A 14 -20.87 -12.69 35.13
C SER A 14 -21.36 -11.71 36.21
N ASN A 15 -20.48 -10.82 36.68
CA ASN A 15 -20.82 -9.72 37.58
C ASN A 15 -20.57 -8.38 36.85
N PRO A 16 -21.58 -7.52 36.66
CA PRO A 16 -21.43 -6.22 35.99
C PRO A 16 -20.44 -5.27 36.66
N ARG A 17 -20.11 -5.49 37.95
CA ARG A 17 -19.12 -4.71 38.71
C ARG A 17 -17.72 -5.33 38.69
N ALA A 18 -17.51 -6.40 37.93
CA ALA A 18 -16.19 -7.03 37.84
C ALA A 18 -15.19 -6.07 37.16
N GLU A 19 -14.15 -5.70 37.89
CA GLU A 19 -13.09 -4.84 37.36
C GLU A 19 -12.06 -5.64 36.54
N ASN A 20 -11.98 -6.96 36.77
CA ASN A 20 -11.09 -7.85 36.01
C ASN A 20 -11.92 -8.70 35.05
N VAL A 21 -11.63 -8.58 33.76
CA VAL A 21 -12.29 -9.35 32.71
C VAL A 21 -11.28 -10.09 31.85
N LEU A 22 -11.76 -11.12 31.16
CA LEU A 22 -10.95 -11.88 30.21
C LEU A 22 -11.17 -11.33 28.81
N PHE A 23 -10.07 -10.92 28.19
CA PHE A 23 -9.98 -10.61 26.77
C PHE A 23 -9.68 -11.89 25.99
N VAL A 24 -10.41 -12.08 24.90
CA VAL A 24 -10.28 -13.19 23.96
C VAL A 24 -9.67 -12.62 22.66
N PRO A 25 -8.38 -12.89 22.40
CA PRO A 25 -7.74 -12.49 21.15
C PRO A 25 -8.40 -13.17 19.94
N VAL A 26 -8.38 -12.51 18.78
CA VAL A 26 -8.77 -13.13 17.49
C VAL A 26 -7.79 -14.24 17.12
N CYS A 27 -6.50 -14.02 17.36
CA CYS A 27 -5.47 -15.03 17.14
C CYS A 27 -5.61 -16.18 18.17
N ARG A 28 -6.08 -17.34 17.70
CA ARG A 28 -6.30 -18.54 18.55
C ARG A 28 -5.03 -19.12 19.17
N GLN A 29 -3.86 -18.72 18.69
CA GLN A 29 -2.57 -19.14 19.26
C GLN A 29 -2.20 -18.35 20.52
N VAL A 30 -2.88 -17.23 20.79
CA VAL A 30 -2.66 -16.40 21.97
C VAL A 30 -3.68 -16.77 23.04
N PRO A 31 -3.26 -17.06 24.28
CA PRO A 31 -4.20 -17.35 25.37
C PRO A 31 -5.02 -16.11 25.71
N LYS A 32 -6.14 -16.33 26.43
CA LYS A 32 -6.93 -15.23 26.99
C LYS A 32 -6.06 -14.35 27.88
N ILE A 33 -6.30 -13.04 27.84
CA ILE A 33 -5.54 -12.04 28.58
C ILE A 33 -6.42 -11.45 29.66
N ARG A 34 -5.93 -11.34 30.90
CA ARG A 34 -6.65 -10.64 31.96
C ARG A 34 -6.39 -9.14 31.82
N ILE A 35 -7.47 -8.36 31.71
CA ILE A 35 -7.42 -6.90 31.67
C ILE A 35 -8.25 -6.32 32.80
N ALA A 36 -7.79 -5.19 33.36
CA ALA A 36 -8.53 -4.43 34.35
C ALA A 36 -9.26 -3.25 33.67
N THR A 37 -10.58 -3.19 33.80
CA THR A 37 -11.40 -2.08 33.27
C THR A 37 -12.67 -1.89 34.07
N LYS A 38 -13.05 -0.63 34.30
CA LYS A 38 -14.33 -0.25 34.94
C LYS A 38 -15.49 -0.17 33.94
N ARG A 39 -15.18 -0.22 32.64
CA ARG A 39 -16.14 -0.06 31.54
C ARG A 39 -16.35 -1.37 30.77
N ALA A 40 -16.27 -2.51 31.47
CA ALA A 40 -16.42 -3.81 30.83
C ALA A 40 -17.72 -3.91 30.02
N GLN A 41 -18.85 -3.46 30.55
CA GLN A 41 -20.13 -3.58 29.86
C GLN A 41 -20.15 -2.87 28.49
N ASP A 42 -19.45 -1.75 28.35
CA ASP A 42 -19.40 -0.97 27.11
C ASP A 42 -18.62 -1.69 25.99
N TYR A 43 -17.74 -2.63 26.35
CA TYR A 43 -16.82 -3.29 25.42
C TYR A 43 -17.25 -4.70 25.02
N VAL A 44 -18.30 -5.28 25.62
CA VAL A 44 -18.71 -6.67 25.37
C VAL A 44 -19.02 -6.93 23.89
N SER A 45 -19.68 -6.00 23.23
CA SER A 45 -20.04 -6.07 21.81
C SER A 45 -19.07 -5.32 20.89
N MET A 46 -17.88 -4.98 21.39
CA MET A 46 -16.89 -4.19 20.68
C MET A 46 -15.61 -4.99 20.42
N ARG A 47 -15.01 -4.78 19.25
CA ARG A 47 -13.62 -5.10 18.97
C ARG A 47 -12.73 -4.08 19.67
N ILE A 48 -11.78 -4.57 20.46
CA ILE A 48 -10.80 -3.76 21.18
C ILE A 48 -9.38 -4.27 20.91
N GLN A 49 -8.40 -3.41 21.19
CA GLN A 49 -6.99 -3.72 21.12
C GLN A 49 -6.38 -3.75 22.53
N VAL A 50 -5.57 -4.77 22.83
CA VAL A 50 -4.93 -5.02 24.12
C VAL A 50 -3.46 -5.37 23.90
N GLU A 51 -2.61 -4.96 24.82
CA GLU A 51 -1.19 -5.34 24.86
C GLU A 51 -0.87 -6.13 26.14
N ILE A 52 0.03 -7.10 26.03
CA ILE A 52 0.46 -7.92 27.17
C ILE A 52 1.59 -7.20 27.90
N ASP A 53 1.44 -7.01 29.21
CA ASP A 53 2.43 -6.35 30.06
C ASP A 53 3.36 -7.34 30.75
N THR A 54 2.77 -8.36 31.38
CA THR A 54 3.51 -9.35 32.16
C THR A 54 2.78 -10.68 32.17
N TRP A 55 3.52 -11.74 32.46
CA TRP A 55 2.94 -13.05 32.72
C TRP A 55 3.69 -13.68 33.89
N ALA A 56 3.08 -13.60 35.08
CA ALA A 56 3.61 -14.20 36.29
C ALA A 56 3.45 -15.73 36.26
N SER A 57 4.41 -16.46 36.83
CA SER A 57 4.45 -17.93 36.80
C SER A 57 3.32 -18.60 37.57
N ASP A 58 2.69 -17.89 38.49
CA ASP A 58 1.54 -18.30 39.29
C ASP A 58 0.19 -18.00 38.62
N SER A 59 0.19 -17.28 37.49
CA SER A 59 -1.02 -16.90 36.78
C SER A 59 -1.25 -17.76 35.54
N LYS A 60 -2.45 -18.34 35.44
CA LYS A 60 -2.91 -19.07 34.25
C LYS A 60 -2.99 -18.19 32.99
N TYR A 61 -3.29 -16.91 33.16
CA TYR A 61 -3.47 -15.95 32.07
C TYR A 61 -2.47 -14.80 32.20
N PRO A 62 -1.89 -14.29 31.09
CA PRO A 62 -1.10 -13.07 31.12
C PRO A 62 -1.95 -11.87 31.56
N GLN A 63 -1.28 -10.86 32.11
CA GLN A 63 -1.86 -9.56 32.39
C GLN A 63 -1.56 -8.61 31.24
N GLY A 64 -2.56 -7.82 30.87
CA GLY A 64 -2.43 -6.79 29.86
C GLY A 64 -3.32 -5.59 30.14
N HIS A 65 -3.19 -4.59 29.30
CA HIS A 65 -3.97 -3.37 29.39
C HIS A 65 -4.67 -3.04 28.08
N TYR A 66 -5.79 -2.34 28.21
CA TYR A 66 -6.57 -1.83 27.09
C TYR A 66 -5.84 -0.68 26.40
N LEU A 67 -5.84 -0.67 25.06
CA LEU A 67 -5.29 0.41 24.24
C LEU A 67 -6.40 1.26 23.63
N LYS A 68 -7.23 0.66 22.77
CA LYS A 68 -8.28 1.39 22.04
C LYS A 68 -9.44 0.48 21.64
N THR A 69 -10.58 1.11 21.39
CA THR A 69 -11.78 0.48 20.82
C THR A 69 -11.75 0.69 19.32
N LEU A 70 -11.98 -0.37 18.55
CA LEU A 70 -12.03 -0.33 17.09
C LEU A 70 -13.47 -0.09 16.61
N GLY A 71 -14.46 -0.71 17.27
CA GLY A 71 -15.88 -0.53 16.97
C GLY A 71 -16.69 -1.81 17.22
N PRO A 72 -17.96 -1.86 16.79
CA PRO A 72 -18.84 -2.99 17.06
C PRO A 72 -18.44 -4.25 16.30
N VAL A 73 -18.66 -5.42 16.91
CA VAL A 73 -18.43 -6.72 16.27
C VAL A 73 -19.42 -6.92 15.12
N GLY A 74 -18.92 -7.41 13.98
CA GLY A 74 -19.73 -7.66 12.79
C GLY A 74 -19.87 -6.47 11.83
N ASP A 75 -19.37 -5.29 12.20
CA ASP A 75 -19.23 -4.18 11.26
C ASP A 75 -18.07 -4.44 10.26
N ILE A 76 -18.33 -4.25 8.97
CA ILE A 76 -17.40 -4.61 7.90
C ILE A 76 -16.08 -3.82 8.00
N GLU A 77 -16.14 -2.52 8.30
CA GLU A 77 -14.95 -1.67 8.39
C GLU A 77 -14.12 -2.01 9.63
N VAL A 78 -14.78 -2.34 10.74
CA VAL A 78 -14.14 -2.78 11.97
C VAL A 78 -13.44 -4.13 11.78
N GLU A 79 -14.13 -5.14 11.25
CA GLU A 79 -13.56 -6.48 11.05
C GLU A 79 -12.41 -6.44 10.03
N SER A 80 -12.53 -5.63 8.97
CA SER A 80 -11.44 -5.43 8.00
C SER A 80 -10.22 -4.76 8.65
N THR A 81 -10.45 -3.81 9.56
CA THR A 81 -9.39 -3.16 10.32
C THR A 81 -8.71 -4.14 11.28
N VAL A 82 -9.47 -5.02 11.94
CA VAL A 82 -8.93 -6.09 12.79
C VAL A 82 -8.00 -7.01 12.01
N ILE A 83 -8.41 -7.44 10.81
CA ILE A 83 -7.58 -8.31 9.94
C ILE A 83 -6.25 -7.62 9.60
N LEU A 84 -6.30 -6.33 9.25
CA LEU A 84 -5.09 -5.57 8.90
C LEU A 84 -4.14 -5.44 10.09
N LEU A 85 -4.66 -5.10 11.27
CA LEU A 85 -3.84 -4.97 12.50
C LEU A 85 -3.28 -6.32 12.95
N GLU A 86 -4.04 -7.41 12.81
CA GLU A 86 -3.57 -8.76 13.16
C GLU A 86 -2.42 -9.25 12.27
N ASN A 87 -2.34 -8.74 11.04
CA ASN A 87 -1.26 -9.03 10.08
C ASN A 87 -0.20 -7.92 10.02
N ASP A 88 -0.15 -7.04 11.03
CA ASP A 88 0.82 -5.95 11.17
C ASP A 88 0.86 -4.99 9.96
N ILE A 89 -0.27 -4.81 9.27
CA ILE A 89 -0.40 -3.90 8.12
C ILE A 89 -0.64 -2.48 8.62
N CYS A 90 0.19 -1.54 8.17
CA CYS A 90 0.07 -0.13 8.53
C CYS A 90 -1.11 0.53 7.82
N ILE A 91 -2.17 0.81 8.59
CA ILE A 91 -3.38 1.52 8.11
C ILE A 91 -3.38 3.01 8.40
N ARG A 92 -2.30 3.54 8.98
CA ARG A 92 -2.25 4.96 9.36
C ARG A 92 -2.11 5.83 8.11
N PRO A 93 -2.67 7.05 8.12
CA PRO A 93 -2.40 8.03 7.08
C PRO A 93 -0.91 8.32 6.95
N PHE A 94 -0.49 8.74 5.76
CA PHE A 94 0.89 9.14 5.50
C PHE A 94 1.29 10.34 6.39
N PRO A 95 2.41 10.27 7.13
CA PRO A 95 2.86 11.37 7.96
C PRO A 95 3.15 12.64 7.16
N PRO A 96 3.03 13.84 7.74
CA PRO A 96 3.32 15.10 7.04
C PRO A 96 4.73 15.19 6.44
N LYS A 97 5.72 14.54 7.07
CA LYS A 97 7.10 14.45 6.54
C LYS A 97 7.17 13.72 5.20
N VAL A 98 6.30 12.73 4.97
CA VAL A 98 6.21 11.98 3.71
C VAL A 98 5.56 12.83 2.63
N LEU A 99 4.46 13.51 2.98
CA LEU A 99 3.73 14.37 2.05
C LEU A 99 4.58 15.57 1.57
N LYS A 100 5.50 16.06 2.42
CA LYS A 100 6.47 17.11 2.04
C LYS A 100 7.51 16.67 1.01
N CYS A 101 7.69 15.36 0.79
CA CYS A 101 8.59 14.84 -0.25
C CYS A 101 7.93 14.85 -1.64
N LEU A 102 6.62 15.07 -1.72
CA LEU A 102 5.89 15.09 -2.97
C LEU A 102 6.18 16.40 -3.73
N PRO A 103 6.32 16.35 -5.07
CA PRO A 103 6.47 17.57 -5.85
C PRO A 103 5.17 18.41 -5.77
N PRO A 104 5.27 19.73 -5.97
CA PRO A 104 4.09 20.56 -6.07
C PRO A 104 3.29 20.17 -7.32
N VAL A 105 1.97 20.07 -7.16
CA VAL A 105 1.05 19.99 -8.30
C VAL A 105 0.83 21.37 -8.89
N GLY A 106 0.54 21.42 -10.19
CA GLY A 106 0.18 22.65 -10.88
C GLY A 106 -1.11 23.27 -10.35
N PRO A 107 -1.46 24.48 -10.81
CA PRO A 107 -2.67 25.21 -10.37
C PRO A 107 -3.99 24.47 -10.65
N ASN A 108 -3.98 23.51 -11.58
CA ASN A 108 -5.13 22.68 -11.91
C ASN A 108 -5.24 21.42 -11.03
N GLY A 109 -4.32 21.23 -10.08
CA GLY A 109 -4.25 20.04 -9.22
C GLY A 109 -3.60 18.82 -9.88
N GLU A 110 -3.02 19.00 -11.06
CA GLU A 110 -2.36 17.94 -11.84
C GLU A 110 -0.86 18.21 -11.95
N TRP A 111 -0.08 17.17 -12.19
CA TRP A 111 1.36 17.28 -12.47
C TRP A 111 1.66 16.90 -13.93
N ASP A 112 2.50 17.71 -14.56
CA ASP A 112 3.05 17.47 -15.90
C ASP A 112 4.58 17.55 -15.87
N PRO A 113 5.29 16.71 -16.65
CA PRO A 113 6.73 16.77 -16.76
C PRO A 113 7.22 18.15 -17.21
N THR A 114 8.20 18.72 -16.50
CA THR A 114 8.88 19.95 -16.94
C THR A 114 9.95 19.66 -17.99
N GLU A 115 10.43 20.68 -18.70
CA GLU A 115 11.56 20.52 -19.64
C GLU A 115 12.80 19.90 -18.98
N LYS A 116 13.03 20.21 -17.70
CA LYS A 116 14.13 19.65 -16.91
C LYS A 116 13.91 18.16 -16.65
N ASP A 117 12.67 17.72 -16.42
CA ASP A 117 12.35 16.32 -16.17
C ASP A 117 12.50 15.47 -17.43
N VAL A 118 12.23 16.07 -18.60
CA VAL A 118 12.35 15.46 -19.93
C VAL A 118 13.80 15.41 -20.42
N GLN A 119 14.66 16.31 -19.94
CA GLN A 119 16.06 16.39 -20.38
C GLN A 119 16.80 15.05 -20.20
N GLY A 120 17.37 14.52 -21.29
CA GLY A 120 18.12 13.27 -21.29
C GLY A 120 17.26 11.99 -21.32
N ARG A 121 15.94 12.13 -21.45
CA ARG A 121 15.00 11.00 -21.63
C ARG A 121 14.73 10.76 -23.12
N VAL A 122 14.47 9.50 -23.47
CA VAL A 122 13.98 9.13 -24.81
C VAL A 122 12.50 9.48 -24.91
N ASP A 123 12.11 10.11 -26.02
CA ASP A 123 10.74 10.58 -26.25
C ASP A 123 9.91 9.57 -27.07
N PHE A 124 8.87 9.01 -26.45
CA PHE A 124 7.89 8.11 -27.07
C PHE A 124 6.52 8.78 -27.29
N ARG A 125 6.37 10.09 -27.09
CA ARG A 125 5.10 10.81 -27.28
C ARG A 125 4.72 10.98 -28.76
N GLY A 126 5.72 10.96 -29.66
CA GLY A 126 5.59 11.34 -31.08
C GLY A 126 5.08 10.28 -32.05
N GLY A 127 4.72 10.74 -33.26
CA GLY A 127 3.91 10.11 -34.33
C GLY A 127 4.40 8.82 -35.00
N GLY A 128 5.22 8.02 -34.32
CA GLY A 128 5.49 6.62 -34.67
C GLY A 128 5.12 5.65 -33.54
N TYR A 129 4.88 6.12 -32.33
CA TYR A 129 4.62 5.27 -31.17
C TYR A 129 3.16 5.37 -30.75
N ARG A 130 2.53 4.22 -30.56
CA ARG A 130 1.18 4.11 -30.00
C ARG A 130 1.30 3.32 -28.71
N VAL A 131 1.42 4.06 -27.61
CA VAL A 131 1.53 3.49 -26.27
C VAL A 131 0.14 3.29 -25.69
N PHE A 132 -0.12 2.11 -25.12
CA PHE A 132 -1.39 1.76 -24.50
C PHE A 132 -1.16 0.87 -23.27
N SER A 133 -2.06 0.92 -22.30
CA SER A 133 -2.09 0.00 -21.16
C SER A 133 -3.28 -0.95 -21.26
N VAL A 134 -3.22 -2.07 -20.55
CA VAL A 134 -4.32 -3.06 -20.49
C VAL A 134 -4.59 -3.38 -19.02
N ASP A 135 -5.56 -2.68 -18.45
CA ASP A 135 -5.84 -2.72 -17.01
C ASP A 135 -7.27 -3.20 -16.70
N PRO A 136 -7.51 -3.73 -15.48
CA PRO A 136 -8.86 -4.03 -15.01
C PRO A 136 -9.76 -2.78 -14.93
N PRO A 137 -11.10 -2.95 -15.04
CA PRO A 137 -12.03 -1.84 -14.88
C PRO A 137 -11.85 -1.11 -13.54
N GLY A 138 -11.68 0.21 -13.59
CA GLY A 138 -11.53 1.06 -12.40
C GLY A 138 -10.11 1.13 -11.82
N CYS A 139 -9.12 0.54 -12.49
CA CYS A 139 -7.70 0.72 -12.15
C CYS A 139 -7.31 2.21 -12.18
N LYS A 140 -6.54 2.66 -11.20
CA LYS A 140 -6.05 4.05 -11.10
C LYS A 140 -4.53 4.15 -11.02
N ASP A 141 -3.87 3.03 -10.77
CA ASP A 141 -2.45 2.80 -10.57
C ASP A 141 -1.92 2.01 -11.78
N ILE A 142 -1.85 2.69 -12.92
CA ILE A 142 -1.40 2.09 -14.18
C ILE A 142 0.13 2.09 -14.16
N ASP A 143 0.72 0.95 -13.81
CA ASP A 143 2.16 0.80 -13.63
C ASP A 143 2.90 0.54 -14.95
N ASP A 144 2.23 -0.06 -15.93
CA ASP A 144 2.83 -0.45 -17.20
C ASP A 144 2.02 0.00 -18.42
N ALA A 145 2.76 0.25 -19.50
CA ALA A 145 2.22 0.49 -20.81
C ALA A 145 3.09 -0.16 -21.89
N LEU A 146 2.51 -0.40 -23.05
CA LEU A 146 3.09 -1.20 -24.12
C LEU A 146 3.03 -0.44 -25.43
N HIS A 147 4.00 -0.66 -26.31
CA HIS A 147 3.85 -0.36 -27.73
C HIS A 147 4.41 -1.47 -28.59
N VAL A 148 3.90 -1.54 -29.83
CA VAL A 148 4.41 -2.44 -30.87
C VAL A 148 4.48 -1.68 -32.20
N ARG A 149 5.62 -1.78 -32.88
CA ARG A 149 5.86 -1.10 -34.17
C ARG A 149 6.68 -1.97 -35.11
N ARG A 150 6.27 -2.09 -36.37
CA ARG A 150 7.09 -2.75 -37.40
C ARG A 150 8.21 -1.80 -37.85
N LEU A 151 9.45 -2.27 -37.86
CA LEU A 151 10.62 -1.52 -38.35
C LEU A 151 10.95 -1.83 -39.81
N GLY A 152 10.42 -2.93 -40.35
CA GLY A 152 10.66 -3.42 -41.70
C GLY A 152 10.38 -4.92 -41.80
N PRO A 153 10.71 -5.56 -42.94
CA PRO A 153 10.59 -7.02 -43.08
C PRO A 153 11.40 -7.74 -42.00
N GLY A 154 10.79 -8.70 -41.31
CA GLY A 154 11.46 -9.52 -40.31
C GLY A 154 11.89 -8.80 -39.04
N ARG A 155 11.42 -7.57 -38.77
CA ARG A 155 11.81 -6.79 -37.58
C ARG A 155 10.63 -6.05 -36.96
N THR A 156 10.35 -6.37 -35.70
CA THR A 156 9.33 -5.73 -34.89
C THR A 156 9.95 -5.13 -33.63
N GLU A 157 9.68 -3.86 -33.37
CA GLU A 157 10.01 -3.20 -32.11
C GLU A 157 8.86 -3.38 -31.12
N VAL A 158 9.19 -3.77 -29.89
CA VAL A 158 8.25 -3.90 -28.78
C VAL A 158 8.81 -3.13 -27.59
N GLY A 159 8.02 -2.26 -26.98
CA GLY A 159 8.40 -1.55 -25.78
C GLY A 159 7.48 -1.90 -24.61
N VAL A 160 8.08 -2.12 -23.45
CA VAL A 160 7.42 -2.09 -22.14
C VAL A 160 7.89 -0.84 -21.43
N HIS A 161 6.95 -0.02 -20.99
CA HIS A 161 7.15 1.25 -20.32
C HIS A 161 6.62 1.11 -18.90
N ILE A 162 7.49 1.22 -17.89
CA ILE A 162 7.13 1.12 -16.48
C ILE A 162 7.15 2.51 -15.85
N ALA A 163 6.16 2.84 -15.03
CA ALA A 163 6.08 4.08 -14.27
C ALA A 163 7.41 4.44 -13.57
N ASP A 164 7.90 5.66 -13.77
CA ASP A 164 9.19 6.09 -13.19
C ASP A 164 9.07 6.61 -11.74
N VAL A 165 8.73 5.72 -10.83
CA VAL A 165 8.62 6.04 -9.39
C VAL A 165 9.94 6.59 -8.82
N THR A 166 11.08 6.11 -9.33
CA THR A 166 12.42 6.50 -8.84
C THR A 166 12.76 7.97 -9.11
N HIS A 167 12.05 8.63 -10.01
CA HIS A 167 12.17 10.07 -10.21
C HIS A 167 11.60 10.87 -9.02
N PHE A 168 10.54 10.36 -8.39
CA PHE A 168 9.84 11.05 -7.30
C PHE A 168 10.26 10.58 -5.90
N VAL A 169 10.69 9.32 -5.78
CA VAL A 169 11.07 8.71 -4.50
C VAL A 169 12.58 8.50 -4.46
N ALA A 170 13.28 9.48 -3.90
CA ALA A 170 14.74 9.42 -3.72
C ALA A 170 15.13 8.53 -2.52
N PRO A 171 16.20 7.73 -2.63
CA PRO A 171 16.68 6.91 -1.52
C PRO A 171 16.98 7.72 -0.26
N GLY A 172 16.61 7.18 0.90
CA GLY A 172 16.88 7.75 2.23
C GLY A 172 16.02 8.95 2.62
N ASN A 173 15.03 9.34 1.80
CA ASN A 173 14.06 10.35 2.19
C ASN A 173 12.90 9.73 3.00
N ALA A 174 12.05 10.59 3.59
CA ALA A 174 10.95 10.12 4.41
C ALA A 174 9.91 9.27 3.64
N CYS A 175 9.76 9.50 2.33
CA CYS A 175 8.86 8.73 1.47
C CYS A 175 9.41 7.32 1.21
N ASP A 176 10.70 7.19 0.92
CA ASP A 176 11.40 5.91 0.75
C ASP A 176 11.35 5.09 2.05
N ASP A 177 11.60 5.71 3.21
CA ASP A 177 11.50 5.02 4.50
C ASP A 177 10.09 4.50 4.80
N GLU A 178 9.05 5.29 4.50
CA GLU A 178 7.66 4.87 4.69
C GLU A 178 7.27 3.78 3.67
N ALA A 179 7.70 3.90 2.42
CA ALA A 179 7.47 2.89 1.39
C ALA A 179 8.15 1.56 1.76
N ARG A 180 9.40 1.61 2.25
CA ARG A 180 10.14 0.44 2.76
C ARG A 180 9.44 -0.18 3.97
N PHE A 181 8.93 0.65 4.88
CA PHE A 181 8.19 0.17 6.06
C PHE A 181 6.88 -0.53 5.67
N ARG A 182 6.15 -0.02 4.68
CA ARG A 182 4.91 -0.65 4.18
C ARG A 182 5.20 -1.87 3.31
N GLY A 183 6.27 -1.85 2.53
CA GLY A 183 6.76 -2.94 1.69
C GLY A 183 5.93 -3.21 0.43
N THR A 184 4.60 -3.18 0.52
CA THR A 184 3.69 -3.42 -0.60
C THR A 184 2.34 -2.74 -0.38
N SER A 185 1.58 -2.54 -1.48
CA SER A 185 0.19 -2.14 -1.39
C SER A 185 -0.68 -3.37 -1.12
N VAL A 186 -1.60 -3.28 -0.16
CA VAL A 186 -2.49 -4.40 0.21
C VAL A 186 -3.88 -4.18 -0.37
N TYR A 187 -4.37 -5.14 -1.14
CA TYR A 187 -5.70 -5.10 -1.75
C TYR A 187 -6.68 -5.94 -0.93
N LEU A 188 -7.81 -5.34 -0.56
CA LEU A 188 -8.97 -5.99 0.03
C LEU A 188 -10.14 -5.86 -0.94
N VAL A 189 -11.23 -6.59 -0.66
CA VAL A 189 -12.43 -6.57 -1.52
C VAL A 189 -12.99 -5.15 -1.71
N GLN A 190 -13.01 -4.36 -0.64
CA GLN A 190 -13.64 -3.04 -0.61
C GLN A 190 -12.67 -1.87 -0.66
N ARG A 191 -11.38 -2.09 -0.37
CA ARG A 191 -10.39 -1.00 -0.30
C ARG A 191 -8.97 -1.48 -0.57
N ARG A 192 -8.11 -0.52 -0.93
CA ARG A 192 -6.67 -0.70 -1.10
C ARG A 192 -5.93 0.11 -0.04
N ILE A 193 -4.88 -0.45 0.54
CA ILE A 193 -3.96 0.24 1.44
C ILE A 193 -2.68 0.52 0.66
N ASP A 194 -2.45 1.79 0.35
CA ASP A 194 -1.35 2.18 -0.54
C ASP A 194 0.02 2.11 0.15
N MET A 195 1.02 1.65 -0.59
CA MET A 195 2.44 1.75 -0.24
C MET A 195 2.95 3.20 -0.34
N LEU A 196 2.51 3.93 -1.36
CA LEU A 196 2.91 5.31 -1.65
C LEU A 196 1.72 6.26 -1.54
N PRO A 197 1.93 7.56 -1.25
CA PRO A 197 0.85 8.53 -1.23
C PRO A 197 0.01 8.51 -2.51
N SER A 198 -1.31 8.73 -2.38
CA SER A 198 -2.27 8.66 -3.48
C SER A 198 -1.87 9.54 -4.67
N LEU A 199 -1.33 10.73 -4.42
CA LEU A 199 -0.86 11.63 -5.47
C LEU A 199 0.20 10.97 -6.38
N LEU A 200 1.12 10.19 -5.82
CA LEU A 200 2.11 9.46 -6.63
C LEU A 200 1.46 8.32 -7.40
N THR A 201 0.61 7.53 -6.74
CA THR A 201 0.08 6.29 -7.31
C THR A 201 -1.03 6.51 -8.33
N THR A 202 -1.85 7.54 -8.19
CA THR A 202 -3.03 7.74 -9.05
C THR A 202 -2.89 8.86 -10.07
N ASP A 203 -1.81 9.64 -10.01
CA ASP A 203 -1.58 10.74 -10.95
C ASP A 203 -0.16 10.76 -11.50
N LEU A 204 0.85 11.02 -10.66
CA LEU A 204 2.20 11.33 -11.14
C LEU A 204 2.92 10.13 -11.78
N CYS A 205 2.80 8.95 -11.17
CA CYS A 205 3.44 7.74 -11.66
C CYS A 205 2.51 6.91 -12.55
N SER A 206 1.19 7.03 -12.37
CA SER A 206 0.23 6.30 -13.18
C SER A 206 0.32 6.74 -14.64
N LEU A 207 0.53 5.79 -15.55
CA LEU A 207 0.63 6.01 -17.00
C LEU A 207 -0.76 6.23 -17.63
N VAL A 208 -1.48 7.22 -17.12
CA VAL A 208 -2.83 7.57 -17.58
C VAL A 208 -2.85 8.07 -19.02
N GLY A 209 -3.86 7.66 -19.77
CA GLY A 209 -3.99 8.02 -21.18
C GLY A 209 -4.12 9.54 -21.41
N ASN A 210 -3.59 9.99 -22.55
CA ASN A 210 -3.59 11.39 -22.99
C ASN A 210 -2.88 12.39 -22.06
N LYS A 211 -2.00 11.92 -21.18
CA LYS A 211 -1.10 12.76 -20.39
C LYS A 211 0.34 12.31 -20.54
N GLU A 212 1.26 13.27 -20.49
CA GLU A 212 2.68 12.97 -20.52
C GLU A 212 3.13 12.46 -19.15
N ARG A 213 3.81 11.31 -19.11
CA ARG A 213 4.24 10.68 -17.87
C ARG A 213 5.65 10.14 -18.00
N LEU A 214 6.41 10.23 -16.91
CA LEU A 214 7.77 9.71 -16.88
C LEU A 214 7.75 8.20 -16.74
N ALA A 215 8.55 7.52 -17.56
CA ALA A 215 8.67 6.07 -17.53
C ALA A 215 10.14 5.62 -17.55
N PHE A 216 10.37 4.38 -17.17
CA PHE A 216 11.55 3.61 -17.50
C PHE A 216 11.14 2.55 -18.52
N SER A 217 11.80 2.55 -19.67
CA SER A 217 11.40 1.72 -20.80
C SER A 217 12.45 0.67 -21.11
N CYS A 218 11.96 -0.54 -21.38
CA CYS A 218 12.71 -1.61 -22.02
C CYS A 218 12.17 -1.78 -23.44
N VAL A 219 13.03 -1.61 -24.44
CA VAL A 219 12.65 -1.71 -25.85
C VAL A 219 13.45 -2.81 -26.51
N TRP A 220 12.74 -3.80 -27.05
CA TRP A 220 13.31 -4.89 -27.82
C TRP A 220 13.10 -4.70 -29.32
N VAL A 221 14.03 -5.22 -30.11
CA VAL A 221 13.80 -5.55 -31.51
C VAL A 221 13.74 -7.06 -31.61
N LEU A 222 12.65 -7.58 -32.16
CA LEU A 222 12.35 -9.00 -32.33
C LEU A 222 12.34 -9.37 -33.82
N ASP A 223 12.72 -10.61 -34.13
CA ASP A 223 12.44 -11.21 -35.44
C ASP A 223 11.01 -11.77 -35.53
N ASP A 224 10.65 -12.35 -36.67
CA ASP A 224 9.31 -12.93 -36.89
C ASP A 224 9.01 -14.16 -36.00
N ASP A 225 10.04 -14.79 -35.44
CA ASP A 225 9.94 -15.90 -34.49
C ASP A 225 9.95 -15.42 -33.02
N ALA A 226 9.83 -14.10 -32.80
CA ALA A 226 9.92 -13.43 -31.51
C ALA A 226 11.27 -13.63 -30.77
N LYS A 227 12.35 -13.93 -31.49
CA LYS A 227 13.70 -13.94 -30.92
C LYS A 227 14.22 -12.52 -30.78
N ILE A 228 14.84 -12.24 -29.64
CA ILE A 228 15.42 -10.94 -29.33
C ILE A 228 16.67 -10.73 -30.19
N ILE A 229 16.64 -9.71 -31.04
CA ILE A 229 17.77 -9.24 -31.85
C ILE A 229 18.56 -8.18 -31.07
N ASP A 230 17.86 -7.25 -30.42
CA ASP A 230 18.45 -6.13 -29.67
C ASP A 230 17.57 -5.77 -28.47
N VAL A 231 18.18 -5.19 -27.43
CA VAL A 231 17.48 -4.69 -26.24
C VAL A 231 18.13 -3.39 -25.76
N ARG A 232 17.28 -2.40 -25.46
CA ARG A 232 17.68 -1.08 -24.96
C ARG A 232 16.90 -0.74 -23.71
N TYR A 233 17.57 -0.08 -22.77
CA TYR A 233 17.01 0.38 -21.51
C TYR A 233 17.24 1.88 -21.37
N HIS A 234 16.18 2.65 -21.12
CA HIS A 234 16.30 4.10 -20.97
C HIS A 234 15.18 4.68 -20.12
N LYS A 235 15.52 5.74 -19.40
CA LYS A 235 14.53 6.70 -18.90
C LYS A 235 13.84 7.36 -20.09
N SER A 236 12.53 7.53 -20.01
CA SER A 236 11.71 8.02 -21.11
C SER A 236 10.59 8.93 -20.63
N VAL A 237 10.01 9.62 -21.61
CA VAL A 237 8.73 10.34 -21.52
C VAL A 237 7.83 9.89 -22.67
#